data_AF-A0A1B6H3D0-F1
#
_entry.id   AF-A0A1B6H3D0-F1
#
_cell.length_a   1.000
_cell.length_b   1.000
_cell.length_c   1.000
_cell.angle_alpha   90.00
_cell.angle_beta   90.00
_cell.angle_gamma   90.00
#
_symmetry.space_group_name_H-M   'P 1'
#
loop_
_entity.id
_entity.type
_entity.pdbx_description
1 polymer ?
#
loop_
_entity_poly.entity_id
_entity_poly.type
_entity_poly.pdbx_seq_one_letter_code
_entity_poly.pdbx_strand_id
1 'polypeptide(L)'
;VDCHVPCQLTEWSAWTLCKQPCSGARSRTRQLIGLSEGHAVCQEMPLVETKPCPCEMYDSRPISNWSSCLTNGSLGCGLGTRYRAVGCYNDKDQMVDPSLCGGGSGLQEEPCLVPCPLDCQLSEWTAWRECNVRCGPGLQNRTRQVVQPGN
;
A
#
# COMPACT_ATOMS: atom_id res chain seq x y z
N VAL A 1 -11.12 -18.24 -50.27
CA VAL A 1 -12.13 -18.47 -49.22
C VAL A 1 -11.35 -18.71 -47.95
N ASP A 2 -11.20 -17.67 -47.15
CA ASP A 2 -10.47 -17.73 -45.89
C ASP A 2 -11.39 -18.38 -44.85
N CYS A 3 -11.11 -19.64 -44.54
CA CYS A 3 -11.90 -20.44 -43.61
C CYS A 3 -11.38 -20.21 -42.19
N HIS A 4 -11.60 -19.01 -41.66
CA HIS A 4 -11.52 -18.79 -40.21
C HIS A 4 -12.74 -19.46 -39.58
N VAL A 5 -12.66 -20.78 -39.40
CA VAL A 5 -13.67 -21.54 -38.66
C VAL A 5 -13.58 -21.05 -37.22
N PRO A 6 -14.61 -20.36 -36.69
CA PRO A 6 -14.58 -19.86 -35.33
C PRO A 6 -14.51 -21.04 -34.37
N CYS A 7 -13.50 -21.04 -33.49
CA CYS A 7 -13.30 -22.09 -32.50
C CYS A 7 -14.56 -22.23 -31.62
N GLN A 8 -15.17 -23.41 -31.65
CA GLN A 8 -16.36 -23.71 -30.85
C GLN A 8 -15.93 -24.26 -29.50
N LEU A 9 -16.51 -23.73 -28.43
CA LEU A 9 -16.17 -24.03 -27.04
C LEU A 9 -17.43 -24.45 -26.31
N THR A 10 -17.31 -25.34 -25.33
CA THR A 10 -18.41 -25.66 -24.41
C THR A 10 -18.74 -24.45 -23.55
N GLU A 11 -19.93 -24.47 -22.95
CA GLU A 11 -20.21 -23.63 -21.80
C GLU A 11 -19.19 -23.89 -20.69
N TRP A 12 -18.95 -22.86 -19.90
CA TRP A 12 -18.10 -22.98 -18.72
C TRP A 12 -18.75 -23.90 -17.69
N SER A 13 -17.93 -24.72 -17.04
CA SER A 13 -18.35 -25.44 -15.84
C SER A 13 -18.66 -24.47 -14.69
N ALA A 14 -19.38 -24.98 -13.69
CA ALA A 14 -19.57 -24.27 -12.44
C ALA A 14 -18.21 -23.98 -11.78
N TRP A 15 -18.11 -22.85 -11.08
CA TRP A 15 -16.92 -22.52 -10.30
C TRP A 15 -16.68 -23.56 -9.20
N THR A 16 -15.43 -23.96 -9.01
CA THR A 16 -15.04 -24.74 -7.84
C THR A 16 -15.31 -23.97 -6.55
N LEU A 17 -15.59 -24.70 -5.47
CA LEU A 17 -15.82 -24.12 -4.16
C LEU A 17 -14.50 -23.61 -3.57
N CYS A 18 -14.57 -22.47 -2.90
CA CYS A 18 -13.44 -21.92 -2.15
C CYS A 18 -13.15 -22.77 -0.92
N LYS A 19 -11.87 -23.10 -0.69
CA LYS A 19 -11.44 -23.85 0.49
C LYS A 19 -11.64 -23.04 1.78
N GLN A 20 -11.52 -21.72 1.71
CA GLN A 20 -11.76 -20.79 2.81
C GLN A 20 -12.55 -19.58 2.28
N PRO A 21 -13.40 -18.95 3.11
CA PRO A 21 -13.99 -17.67 2.77
C PRO A 21 -12.87 -16.63 2.64
N CYS A 22 -12.89 -15.85 1.57
CA CYS A 22 -11.91 -14.77 1.30
C CYS A 22 -10.46 -15.21 1.07
N SER A 23 -10.18 -16.51 0.90
CA SER A 23 -8.82 -17.02 0.74
C SER A 23 -8.74 -18.08 -0.36
N GLY A 24 -7.69 -17.97 -1.17
CA GLY A 24 -7.44 -18.84 -2.32
C GLY A 24 -8.15 -18.40 -3.60
N ALA A 25 -8.21 -19.32 -4.55
CA ALA A 25 -8.80 -19.08 -5.86
C ALA A 25 -9.81 -20.18 -6.20
N ARG A 26 -10.87 -19.77 -6.89
CA ARG A 26 -11.81 -20.67 -7.56
C ARG A 26 -11.46 -20.73 -9.03
N SER A 27 -11.63 -21.91 -9.60
CA SER A 27 -11.36 -22.20 -11.00
C SER A 27 -12.61 -22.76 -11.68
N ARG A 28 -12.74 -22.51 -12.98
CA ARG A 28 -13.71 -23.15 -13.85
C ARG A 28 -13.04 -23.55 -15.16
N THR A 29 -13.62 -24.51 -15.84
CA THR A 29 -13.05 -25.14 -17.04
C THR A 29 -14.06 -25.22 -18.17
N ARG A 30 -13.57 -25.19 -19.41
CA ARG A 30 -14.35 -25.45 -20.63
C ARG A 30 -13.49 -26.23 -21.61
N GLN A 31 -14.10 -26.81 -22.63
CA GLN A 31 -13.42 -27.63 -23.64
C GLN A 31 -13.73 -27.16 -25.05
N LEU A 32 -12.90 -27.58 -26.01
CA LEU A 32 -13.16 -27.39 -27.44
C LEU A 32 -14.20 -28.41 -27.91
N ILE A 33 -15.01 -28.03 -28.89
CA ILE A 33 -16.05 -28.90 -29.44
C ILE A 33 -15.63 -29.42 -30.82
N GLY A 34 -15.73 -30.75 -30.99
CA GLY A 34 -15.65 -31.42 -32.29
C GLY A 34 -14.37 -31.10 -33.07
N LEU A 35 -14.53 -30.59 -34.29
CA LEU A 35 -13.41 -30.26 -35.19
C LEU A 35 -12.44 -29.20 -34.63
N SER A 36 -12.89 -28.41 -33.64
CA SER A 36 -12.04 -27.39 -33.02
C SER A 36 -10.88 -28.00 -32.22
N GLU A 37 -10.98 -29.24 -31.76
CA GLU A 37 -9.90 -29.93 -31.01
C GLU A 37 -8.65 -30.19 -31.87
N GLY A 38 -8.85 -30.44 -33.17
CA GLY A 38 -7.78 -30.72 -34.13
C GLY A 38 -7.13 -29.46 -34.74
N HIS A 39 -7.66 -28.27 -34.46
CA HIS A 39 -7.13 -27.01 -34.98
C HIS A 39 -6.12 -26.41 -34.00
N ALA A 40 -4.85 -26.34 -34.40
CA ALA A 40 -3.77 -25.78 -33.58
C ALA A 40 -4.08 -24.35 -33.08
N VAL A 41 -4.72 -23.53 -33.91
CA VAL A 41 -5.15 -22.16 -33.54
C VAL A 41 -6.14 -22.15 -32.37
N CYS A 42 -6.99 -23.18 -32.26
CA CYS A 42 -7.99 -23.28 -31.21
C CYS A 42 -7.44 -23.85 -29.91
N GLN A 43 -6.30 -24.54 -29.95
CA GLN A 43 -5.65 -25.11 -28.77
C GLN A 43 -5.05 -24.04 -27.84
N GLU A 44 -4.78 -22.85 -28.37
CA GLU A 44 -4.30 -21.69 -27.61
C GLU A 44 -5.43 -20.95 -26.85
N MET A 45 -6.68 -21.40 -26.97
CA MET A 45 -7.80 -20.76 -26.27
C MET A 45 -7.75 -21.00 -24.76
N PRO A 46 -8.18 -20.03 -23.93
CA PRO A 46 -8.20 -20.22 -22.48
C PRO A 46 -9.29 -21.23 -22.11
N LEU A 47 -8.86 -22.43 -21.71
CA LEU A 47 -9.71 -23.55 -21.27
C LEU A 47 -9.91 -23.58 -19.75
N VAL A 48 -9.09 -22.83 -19.01
CA VAL A 48 -9.17 -22.69 -17.55
C VAL A 48 -9.22 -21.21 -17.20
N GLU A 49 -10.18 -20.83 -16.36
CA GLU A 49 -10.25 -19.51 -15.77
C GLU A 49 -10.15 -19.61 -14.26
N THR A 50 -9.28 -18.80 -13.67
CA THR A 50 -9.05 -18.75 -12.23
C THR A 50 -9.35 -17.34 -11.73
N LYS A 51 -10.16 -17.22 -10.69
CA LYS A 51 -10.51 -15.96 -10.04
C LYS A 51 -10.32 -16.07 -8.52
N PRO A 52 -9.99 -14.96 -7.84
CA PRO A 52 -9.96 -14.95 -6.38
C PRO A 52 -11.34 -15.32 -5.82
N CYS A 53 -11.31 -15.92 -4.65
CA CYS A 53 -12.53 -16.22 -3.91
C CYS A 53 -13.27 -14.92 -3.55
N PRO A 54 -14.62 -14.88 -3.65
CA PRO A 54 -15.38 -13.69 -3.31
C PRO A 54 -15.20 -13.34 -1.83
N CYS A 55 -14.90 -12.08 -1.54
CA CYS A 55 -14.77 -11.56 -0.16
C CYS A 55 -16.03 -10.84 0.34
N GLU A 56 -17.12 -10.86 -0.42
CA GLU A 56 -18.33 -10.06 -0.21
C GLU A 56 -19.13 -10.39 1.08
N MET A 57 -18.73 -11.40 1.87
CA MET A 57 -19.45 -11.79 3.10
C MET A 57 -18.79 -11.35 4.41
N TYR A 58 -17.57 -10.80 4.35
CA TYR A 58 -16.81 -10.41 5.54
C TYR A 58 -16.13 -9.06 5.33
N ASP A 59 -16.33 -8.17 6.30
CA ASP A 59 -15.87 -6.79 6.24
C ASP A 59 -14.85 -6.49 7.34
N SER A 60 -13.73 -5.88 6.98
CA SER A 60 -12.67 -5.50 7.92
C SER A 60 -12.86 -4.05 8.37
N ARG A 61 -13.14 -3.83 9.67
CA ARG A 61 -13.46 -2.50 10.22
C ARG A 61 -12.53 -2.10 11.37
N PRO A 62 -12.16 -0.81 11.50
CA PRO A 62 -11.32 -0.36 12.61
C PRO A 62 -12.07 -0.48 13.95
N ILE A 63 -11.49 -1.22 14.89
CA ILE A 63 -11.99 -1.35 16.26
C ILE A 63 -11.49 -0.18 17.11
N SER A 64 -10.24 0.23 16.89
CA SER A 64 -9.60 1.30 17.63
C SER A 64 -9.23 2.47 16.72
N ASN A 65 -9.08 3.63 17.34
CA ASN A 65 -8.34 4.73 16.73
C ASN A 65 -6.87 4.37 16.58
N TRP A 66 -6.17 5.13 15.74
CA TRP A 66 -4.72 5.07 15.64
C TRP A 66 -4.06 5.48 16.96
N SER A 67 -3.03 4.75 17.35
CA SER A 67 -2.13 5.15 18.43
C SER A 67 -1.40 6.44 18.08
N SER A 68 -0.84 7.09 19.09
CA SER A 68 0.20 8.09 18.88
C SER A 68 1.36 7.50 18.06
N CYS A 69 2.08 8.35 17.33
CA CYS A 69 3.25 7.93 16.56
C CYS A 69 4.37 7.51 17.52
N LEU A 70 4.76 6.23 17.47
CA LEU A 70 5.85 5.71 18.28
C LEU A 70 7.16 5.90 17.51
N THR A 71 7.98 6.85 17.95
CA THR A 71 9.28 7.15 17.34
C THR A 71 10.39 6.38 18.06
N ASN A 72 11.38 5.87 17.33
CA ASN A 72 12.54 5.19 17.92
C ASN A 72 13.59 6.17 18.50
N GLY A 73 13.41 7.48 18.36
CA GLY A 73 14.35 8.51 18.82
C GLY A 73 14.12 8.95 20.27
N SER A 74 15.21 9.24 20.98
CA SER A 74 15.21 9.77 22.36
C SER A 74 14.49 11.11 22.55
N LEU A 75 14.30 11.87 21.46
CA LEU A 75 13.56 13.15 21.47
C LEU A 75 12.04 13.00 21.25
N GLY A 76 11.52 11.79 21.06
CA GLY A 76 10.07 11.59 20.81
C GLY A 76 9.58 12.20 19.49
N CYS A 77 10.50 12.50 18.57
CA CYS A 77 10.23 13.10 17.27
C CYS A 77 10.96 12.36 16.15
N GLY A 78 10.57 12.61 14.90
CA GLY A 78 11.12 11.97 13.71
C GLY A 78 10.22 10.86 13.17
N LEU A 79 10.82 9.93 12.41
CA LEU A 79 10.12 8.80 11.84
C LEU A 79 9.67 7.83 12.94
N GLY A 80 8.44 7.37 12.83
CA GLY A 80 7.85 6.40 13.73
C GLY A 80 6.79 5.55 13.06
N THR A 81 6.17 4.69 13.87
CA THR A 81 5.09 3.82 13.43
C THR A 81 3.90 4.00 14.37
N ARG A 82 2.70 4.10 13.80
CA ARG A 82 1.45 4.07 14.56
C ARG A 82 0.70 2.78 14.30
N TYR A 83 -0.08 2.36 15.28
CA TYR A 83 -0.80 1.08 15.28
C TYR A 83 -2.29 1.28 15.50
N ARG A 84 -3.13 0.43 14.90
CA ARG A 84 -4.56 0.32 15.24
C ARG A 84 -5.03 -1.13 15.16
N ALA A 85 -6.09 -1.47 15.89
CA ALA A 85 -6.74 -2.76 15.80
C ALA A 85 -7.88 -2.72 14.78
N VAL A 86 -7.94 -3.73 13.91
CA VAL A 86 -8.97 -3.93 12.89
C VAL A 86 -9.67 -5.26 13.13
N GLY A 87 -10.99 -5.27 13.20
CA GLY A 87 -11.83 -6.45 13.41
C GLY A 87 -12.39 -6.98 12.11
N CYS A 88 -12.74 -8.27 12.09
CA CYS A 88 -13.48 -8.90 11.01
C CYS A 88 -14.94 -9.02 11.40
N TYR A 89 -15.87 -8.58 10.55
CA TYR A 89 -17.30 -8.57 10.80
C TYR A 89 -18.05 -9.33 9.72
N ASN A 90 -19.13 -10.00 10.09
CA ASN A 90 -20.05 -10.62 9.13
C ASN A 90 -21.21 -9.67 8.76
N ASP A 91 -22.09 -10.10 7.84
CA ASP A 91 -23.29 -9.36 7.42
C ASP A 91 -24.27 -9.03 8.56
N LYS A 92 -24.12 -9.65 9.74
CA LYS A 92 -24.93 -9.40 10.94
C LYS A 92 -24.21 -8.47 11.94
N ASP A 93 -23.14 -7.79 11.51
CA ASP A 93 -22.29 -6.92 12.33
C ASP A 93 -21.66 -7.60 13.56
N GLN A 94 -21.51 -8.92 13.51
CA GLN A 94 -20.86 -9.67 14.60
C GLN A 94 -19.37 -9.80 14.33
N MET A 95 -18.56 -9.57 15.36
CA MET A 95 -17.12 -9.79 15.28
C MET A 95 -16.84 -11.29 15.18
N VAL A 96 -16.17 -11.69 14.10
CA VAL A 96 -15.84 -13.09 13.79
C VAL A 96 -14.32 -13.30 13.79
N ASP A 97 -13.91 -14.53 13.53
CA ASP A 97 -12.50 -14.90 13.49
C ASP A 97 -11.73 -14.06 12.43
N PRO A 98 -10.58 -13.47 12.79
CA PRO A 98 -9.78 -12.63 11.89
C PRO A 98 -9.34 -13.32 10.58
N SER A 99 -9.21 -14.64 10.57
CA SER A 99 -8.81 -15.38 9.36
C SER A 99 -9.81 -15.25 8.21
N LEU A 100 -11.07 -14.96 8.51
CA LEU A 100 -12.16 -14.84 7.54
C LEU A 100 -12.06 -13.57 6.68
N CYS A 101 -11.32 -12.56 7.13
CA CYS A 101 -11.08 -11.32 6.39
C CYS A 101 -9.77 -11.34 5.59
N GLY A 102 -9.17 -12.52 5.37
CA GLY A 102 -8.02 -12.68 4.46
C GLY A 102 -6.78 -11.88 4.84
N GLY A 103 -6.60 -11.56 6.12
CA GLY A 103 -5.48 -10.74 6.62
C GLY A 103 -5.75 -9.23 6.68
N GLY A 104 -6.96 -8.78 6.33
CA GLY A 104 -7.39 -7.38 6.51
C GLY A 104 -7.74 -7.01 7.96
N SER A 105 -7.77 -7.98 8.87
CA SER A 105 -8.03 -7.80 10.31
C SER A 105 -6.83 -8.18 11.16
N GLY A 106 -6.72 -7.57 12.34
CA GLY A 106 -5.59 -7.72 13.25
C GLY A 106 -4.96 -6.39 13.62
N LEU A 107 -3.68 -6.40 13.95
CA LEU A 107 -2.90 -5.19 14.22
C LEU A 107 -2.44 -4.60 12.87
N GLN A 108 -2.89 -3.39 12.56
CA GLN A 108 -2.43 -2.66 11.39
C GLN A 108 -1.38 -1.62 11.80
N GLU A 109 -0.33 -1.50 11.00
CA GLU A 109 0.75 -0.53 11.17
C GLU A 109 0.79 0.46 10.01
N GLU A 110 1.22 1.68 10.31
CA GLU A 110 1.40 2.74 9.31
C GLU A 110 2.58 3.64 9.70
N PRO A 111 3.43 4.04 8.74
CA PRO A 111 4.50 4.99 9.02
C PRO A 111 3.92 6.37 9.36
N CYS A 112 4.57 7.07 10.27
CA CYS A 112 4.22 8.42 10.67
C CYS A 112 5.47 9.27 10.90
N LEU A 113 5.31 10.58 10.85
CA LEU A 113 6.38 11.56 11.07
C LEU A 113 5.92 12.55 12.14
N VAL A 114 6.68 12.63 13.23
CA VAL A 114 6.53 13.66 14.25
C VAL A 114 7.56 14.76 13.95
N PRO A 115 7.15 16.01 13.67
CA PRO A 115 8.09 17.09 13.44
C PRO A 115 9.03 17.25 14.63
N CYS A 116 10.34 17.18 14.38
CA CYS A 116 11.31 17.50 15.42
C CYS A 116 11.40 19.01 15.62
N PRO A 117 11.54 19.48 16.87
CA PRO A 117 11.90 20.86 17.15
C PRO A 117 13.38 21.09 16.84
N LEU A 118 13.81 20.77 15.62
CA LEU A 118 15.13 21.09 15.09
C LEU A 118 14.95 22.05 13.94
N ASP A 119 14.89 23.33 14.29
CA ASP A 119 15.62 24.37 13.58
C ASP A 119 15.84 25.48 14.59
N CYS A 120 17.10 25.74 14.95
CA CYS A 120 17.40 26.92 15.75
C CYS A 120 17.00 28.14 14.91
N GLN A 121 16.12 28.99 15.43
CA GLN A 121 15.79 30.21 14.71
C GLN A 121 17.04 31.09 14.71
N LEU A 122 17.48 31.51 13.53
CA LEU A 122 18.65 32.37 13.35
C LEU A 122 18.19 33.82 13.17
N SER A 123 18.98 34.76 13.66
CA SER A 123 18.76 36.18 13.38
C SER A 123 18.93 36.46 11.88
N GLU A 124 18.47 37.64 11.47
CA GLU A 124 18.97 38.25 10.24
C GLU A 124 20.49 38.36 10.28
N TRP A 125 21.10 38.32 9.09
CA TRP A 125 22.53 38.55 8.96
C TRP A 125 22.87 39.98 9.37
N THR A 126 24.00 40.17 10.04
CA THR A 126 24.57 41.51 10.19
C THR A 126 24.95 42.08 8.82
N ALA A 127 25.01 43.42 8.75
CA ALA A 127 25.57 44.09 7.59
C ALA A 127 27.00 43.59 7.33
N TRP A 128 27.38 43.52 6.06
CA TRP A 128 28.74 43.17 5.66
C TRP A 128 29.73 44.16 6.28
N ARG A 129 30.80 43.64 6.89
CA ARG A 129 31.92 44.49 7.30
C ARG A 129 32.67 45.02 6.07
N GLU A 130 33.36 46.13 6.27
CA GLU A 130 34.24 46.70 5.26
C GLU A 130 35.30 45.68 4.82
N CYS A 131 35.72 45.81 3.55
CA CYS A 131 36.73 44.95 2.97
C CYS A 131 38.06 45.12 3.71
N ASN A 132 38.74 44.02 4.01
CA ASN A 132 40.02 44.04 4.73
C ASN A 132 41.18 44.70 3.93
N VAL A 133 40.99 44.92 2.63
CA VAL A 133 41.96 45.59 1.75
C VAL A 133 41.30 46.74 1.01
N ARG A 134 42.10 47.75 0.67
CA ARG A 134 41.66 48.93 -0.08
C ARG A 134 41.69 48.74 -1.60
N CYS A 135 42.51 47.81 -2.11
CA CYS A 135 42.59 47.46 -3.54
C CYS A 135 43.05 46.01 -3.72
N GLY A 136 42.57 45.35 -4.77
CA GLY A 136 42.82 43.92 -5.03
C GLY A 136 41.76 43.01 -4.37
N PRO A 137 41.89 41.68 -4.54
CA PRO A 137 40.95 40.73 -3.95
C PRO A 137 41.04 40.74 -2.42
N GLY A 138 39.88 40.89 -1.77
CA GLY A 138 39.76 41.00 -0.32
C GLY A 138 38.65 40.12 0.25
N LEU A 139 38.59 40.04 1.57
CA LEU A 139 37.59 39.29 2.31
C LEU A 139 36.67 40.24 3.06
N GLN A 140 35.37 39.93 3.01
CA GLN A 140 34.34 40.56 3.84
C GLN A 140 33.66 39.49 4.68
N ASN A 141 33.37 39.85 5.92
CA ASN A 141 32.74 38.95 6.88
C ASN A 141 31.38 39.53 7.32
N ARG A 142 30.42 38.63 7.52
CA ARG A 142 29.15 38.90 8.20
C ARG A 142 28.85 37.76 9.16
N THR A 143 28.04 38.02 10.17
CA THR A 143 27.70 37.07 11.24
C THR A 143 26.20 37.05 11.45
N ARG A 144 25.66 35.93 11.92
CA ARG A 144 24.29 35.83 12.44
C ARG A 144 24.33 35.00 13.72
N GLN A 145 23.34 35.17 14.57
CA GLN A 145 23.28 34.49 15.86
C GLN A 145 22.06 33.57 15.93
N VAL A 146 22.11 32.60 16.84
CA VAL A 146 20.95 31.80 17.21
C VAL A 146 20.06 32.67 18.09
N VAL A 147 18.87 33.03 17.61
CA VAL A 147 17.87 33.80 18.39
C VAL A 147 16.99 32.90 19.25
N GLN A 148 16.80 31.64 18.84
CA GLN A 148 16.17 30.61 19.65
C GLN A 148 16.95 29.30 19.51
N PRO A 149 17.40 28.69 20.62
CA PRO A 149 18.05 27.39 20.55
C PRO A 149 17.09 26.36 19.96
N GLY A 150 17.60 25.48 19.11
CA GLY A 150 16.89 24.24 18.79
C GLY A 150 16.77 23.43 20.07
N ASN A 151 15.66 22.71 20.24
CA ASN A 151 15.46 21.85 21.41
C ASN A 151 16.37 20.62 21.37
#